data_AF-A0A349KSK2-F1
#
_entry.id   AF-A0A349KSK2-F1
#
_cell.length_a   1.000
_cell.length_b   1.000
_cell.length_c   1.000
_cell.angle_alpha   90.00
_cell.angle_beta   90.00
_cell.angle_gamma   90.00
#
_symmetry.space_group_name_H-M   'P 1'
#
loop_
_entity.id
_entity.type
_entity.pdbx_description
1 polymer ?
#
loop_
_entity_poly.entity_id
_entity_poly.type
_entity_poly.pdbx_seq_one_letter_code
_entity_poly.pdbx_strand_id
1 'polypeptide(L)' 'MTASLPQTIEDTLALLEQGNYVADRSLATTLFLALKMGRPLFLEGEAGVGKT' A
#
# COMPACT_ATOMS: atom_id res chain seq x y z
N MET A 1 8.47 14.41 7.61
CA MET A 1 7.73 13.67 8.65
C MET A 1 7.85 12.20 8.32
N THR A 2 8.46 11.38 9.16
CA THR A 2 8.50 9.92 8.94
C THR A 2 7.14 9.36 9.33
N ALA A 3 6.30 9.02 8.35
CA ALA A 3 5.05 8.34 8.64
C ALA A 3 5.35 6.98 9.29
N SER A 4 4.69 6.70 10.41
CA SER A 4 4.74 5.38 11.04
C SER A 4 4.16 4.35 10.08
N LEU A 5 4.79 3.17 10.00
CA LEU A 5 4.28 2.08 9.16
C LEU A 5 2.92 1.59 9.69
N PRO A 6 1.98 1.22 8.81
CA PRO A 6 0.67 0.71 9.21
C PRO A 6 0.80 -0.59 10.02
N GLN A 7 -0.07 -0.77 11.02
CA GLN A 7 -0.03 -1.95 11.90
C GLN A 7 -1.08 -3.01 11.50
N THR A 8 -2.07 -2.61 10.71
CA THR A 8 -3.14 -3.46 10.18
C THR A 8 -3.37 -3.24 8.69
N ILE A 9 -4.19 -4.09 8.07
CA ILE A 9 -4.62 -3.95 6.67
C ILE A 9 -5.51 -2.70 6.55
N GLU A 10 -6.37 -2.46 7.53
CA GLU A 10 -7.25 -1.30 7.63
C GLU A 10 -6.45 0.01 7.74
N ASP A 11 -5.36 0.04 8.54
CA ASP A 11 -4.45 1.20 8.58
C ASP A 11 -3.80 1.45 7.22
N THR A 12 -3.48 0.38 6.49
CA THR A 12 -2.86 0.47 5.16
C THR A 12 -3.83 1.07 4.15
N LEU A 13 -5.11 0.67 4.18
CA LEU A 13 -6.16 1.27 3.35
C LEU A 13 -6.34 2.76 3.69
N ALA A 14 -6.45 3.10 4.97
CA ALA A 14 -6.62 4.48 5.41
C ALA A 14 -5.42 5.36 5.00
N LEU A 15 -4.20 4.82 5.09
CA LEU A 15 -2.98 5.52 4.66
C LEU A 15 -2.97 5.77 3.14
N LEU A 16 -3.38 4.79 2.34
CA LEU A 16 -3.47 4.93 0.88
C LEU A 16 -4.56 5.95 0.51
N GLU A 17 -5.72 5.90 1.16
CA GLU A 17 -6.82 6.86 0.95
C GLU A 17 -6.41 8.30 1.28
N GLN A 18 -5.64 8.51 2.37
CA GLN A 18 -5.05 9.83 2.70
C GLN A 18 -4.12 10.35 1.60
N GLY A 19 -3.46 9.46 0.86
CA GLY A 19 -2.65 9.78 -0.31
C GLY A 19 -3.44 9.96 -1.60
N ASN A 20 -4.77 9.96 -1.56
CA ASN A 20 -5.67 9.89 -2.72
C ASN A 20 -5.44 8.64 -3.59
N TYR A 21 -4.95 7.56 -2.99
CA TYR A 21 -4.76 6.28 -3.64
C TYR A 21 -5.94 5.36 -3.32
N VAL A 22 -6.72 4.99 -4.34
CA VAL A 22 -7.81 4.02 -4.20
C VAL A 22 -7.25 2.62 -4.36
N ALA A 23 -7.11 1.91 -3.24
CA ALA A 23 -6.67 0.52 -3.21
C ALA A 23 -7.80 -0.41 -2.78
N ASP A 24 -7.76 -1.64 -3.30
CA ASP A 24 -8.59 -2.72 -2.78
C ASP A 24 -7.91 -3.39 -1.58
N ARG A 25 -8.66 -4.28 -0.92
CA ARG A 25 -8.14 -5.02 0.23
C ARG A 25 -6.95 -5.92 -0.14
N SER A 26 -6.91 -6.45 -1.37
CA SER A 26 -5.86 -7.37 -1.81
C SER A 26 -4.50 -6.67 -1.94
N LEU A 27 -4.49 -5.47 -2.55
CA LEU A 27 -3.30 -4.62 -2.67
C LEU A 27 -2.84 -4.15 -1.29
N ALA A 28 -3.76 -3.68 -0.44
CA ALA A 28 -3.43 -3.24 0.92
C ALA A 28 -2.81 -4.38 1.75
N THR A 29 -3.32 -5.60 1.61
CA THR A 29 -2.75 -6.79 2.28
C THR A 29 -1.32 -7.06 1.81
N THR A 30 -1.09 -6.99 0.49
CA THR A 30 0.22 -7.25 -0.11
C THR A 30 1.24 -6.19 0.30
N LEU A 31 0.85 -4.90 0.29
CA LEU A 31 1.67 -3.79 0.78
C LEU A 31 2.02 -3.96 2.27
N PHE A 32 1.03 -4.27 3.10
CA PHE A 32 1.22 -4.48 4.53
C PHE A 32 2.26 -5.57 4.81
N LEU A 33 2.16 -6.71 4.12
CA LEU A 33 3.12 -7.81 4.26
C LEU A 33 4.52 -7.41 3.77
N ALA A 34 4.63 -6.72 2.63
CA ALA A 34 5.91 -6.24 2.11
C ALA A 34 6.62 -5.29 3.08
N LEU A 35 5.88 -4.34 3.65
CA LEU A 35 6.38 -3.40 4.65
C LEU A 35 6.79 -4.11 5.95
N LYS A 36 5.95 -5.03 6.44
CA LYS A 36 6.22 -5.81 7.66
C LYS A 36 7.44 -6.72 7.52
N MET A 37 7.67 -7.27 6.34
CA MET A 37 8.80 -8.16 6.06
C MET A 37 10.05 -7.43 5.59
N GLY A 38 9.97 -6.11 5.33
CA GLY A 38 11.06 -5.34 4.72
C GLY A 38 11.48 -5.88 3.35
N ARG A 39 10.52 -6.37 2.56
CA ARG A 39 10.77 -6.97 1.25
C ARG A 39 10.29 -6.06 0.13
N PRO A 40 11.04 -5.96 -0.98
CA PRO A 40 10.60 -5.19 -2.13
C PRO A 40 9.32 -5.80 -2.72
N LEU A 41 8.41 -4.93 -3.17
CA LEU A 41 7.19 -5.30 -3.88
C LEU A 41 7.31 -4.82 -5.33
N PHE A 42 7.06 -5.73 -6.27
CA PHE A 42 6.97 -5.40 -7.68
C PHE A 42 5.49 -5.25 -8.06
N LEU A 43 5.13 -4.09 -8.63
CA LEU A 43 3.76 -3.77 -9.05
C LEU A 43 3.69 -3.77 -10.58
N GLU A 44 2.97 -4.73 -11.14
CA GLU A 44 2.67 -4.79 -12.57
C GLU A 44 1.26 -4.28 -12.87
N GLY A 45 1.07 -3.67 -14.04
CA GLY A 45 -0.23 -3.17 -14.50
C GLY A 45 -0.10 -2.11 -15.58
N GLU A 46 -1.20 -1.84 -16.28
CA GLU A 46 -1.27 -0.86 -17.37
C GLU A 46 -0.86 0.56 -16.92
N ALA A 47 -0.37 1.38 -17.85
CA ALA A 47 -0.08 2.79 -17.54
C ALA A 47 -1.35 3.50 -17.03
N GLY A 48 -1.21 4.33 -15.97
CA GLY A 48 -2.33 5.09 -15.40
C GLY A 48 -3.15 4.39 -14.30
N VAL A 49 -2.83 3.16 -13.91
CA VAL A 49 -3.54 2.44 -12.82
C VAL A 49 -3.07 2.80 -11.40
N GLY A 50 -2.35 3.92 -11.25
CA GLY A 50 -1.83 4.37 -9.95
C GLY A 50 -0.60 3.60 -9.47
N LYS A 51 0.31 3.12 -10.32
CA LYS A 51 1.55 2.47 -9.85
C LYS A 51 2.59 3.44 -9.25
N THR A 52 2.35 4.75 -9.35
CA THR A 52 3.24 5.85 -8.95
C THR A 52 2.46 6.77 -8.04
#